data_AF-A0AB35MV61-F1
#
_entry.id   AF-A0AB35MV61-F1
#
_cell.length_a   1.000
_cell.length_b   1.000
_cell.length_c   1.000
_cell.angle_alpha   90.00
_cell.angle_beta   90.00
_cell.angle_gamma   90.00
#
_symmetry.space_group_name_H-M   'P 1'
#
loop_
_entity.id
_entity.type
_entity.pdbx_description
1 polymer ?
#
loop_
_entity_poly.entity_id
_entity_poly.type
_entity_poly.pdbx_seq_one_letter_code
_entity_poly.pdbx_strand_id
1 'polypeptide(L)'
;MYQELSQLLDDIGYAFDKHELKICTIRAQKNKVIKAMLVTAKELNFDISSNLSKSVLSAIVSQDEVSEQQAISVLTKYVLGDNTVRKEMRESLFLAMVRESEEFHIVMLLNGEGVNRVI
;
A
#
# COMPACT_ATOMS: atom_id res chain seq x y z
N MET A 1 -1.14 -14.92 4.46
CA MET A 1 -2.46 -14.95 3.80
C MET A 1 -2.48 -15.69 2.45
N TYR A 2 -1.81 -15.22 1.37
CA TYR A 2 -1.90 -15.91 0.05
C TYR A 2 -1.35 -17.35 0.09
N GLN A 3 -0.17 -17.55 0.70
CA GLN A 3 0.45 -18.87 0.80
C GLN A 3 -0.42 -19.85 1.62
N GLU A 4 -0.98 -19.38 2.74
CA GLU A 4 -1.88 -20.18 3.59
C GLU A 4 -3.17 -20.57 2.85
N LEU A 5 -3.76 -19.63 2.10
CA LEU A 5 -5.00 -19.87 1.34
C LEU A 5 -4.77 -20.80 0.14
N SER A 6 -3.66 -20.63 -0.57
CA SER A 6 -3.26 -21.52 -1.67
C SER A 6 -3.07 -22.95 -1.17
N GLN A 7 -2.37 -23.13 -0.03
CA GLN A 7 -2.15 -24.45 0.56
C GLN A 7 -3.47 -25.10 0.96
N LEU A 8 -4.37 -24.35 1.59
CA LEU A 8 -5.67 -24.89 2.00
C LEU A 8 -6.54 -25.31 0.81
N LEU A 9 -6.49 -24.57 -0.30
CA LEU A 9 -7.21 -24.92 -1.53
C LEU A 9 -6.60 -26.16 -2.22
N ASP A 10 -5.28 -26.26 -2.22
CA ASP A 10 -4.55 -27.44 -2.71
C ASP A 10 -4.90 -28.68 -1.86
N ASP A 11 -4.96 -28.53 -0.53
CA ASP A 11 -5.25 -29.62 0.41
C ASP A 11 -6.69 -30.18 0.26
N ILE A 12 -7.66 -29.35 -0.16
CA ILE A 12 -9.04 -29.78 -0.46
C ILE A 12 -9.25 -30.20 -1.93
N GLY A 13 -8.19 -30.21 -2.73
CA GLY A 13 -8.22 -30.63 -4.14
C GLY A 13 -8.97 -29.67 -5.07
N TYR A 14 -9.09 -28.39 -4.70
CA TYR A 14 -9.76 -27.39 -5.52
C TYR A 14 -8.79 -26.78 -6.54
N ALA A 15 -9.11 -26.84 -7.82
CA ALA A 15 -8.31 -26.20 -8.87
C ALA A 15 -8.68 -24.72 -9.00
N PHE A 16 -7.68 -23.84 -9.06
CA PHE A 16 -7.86 -22.39 -9.19
C PHE A 16 -6.74 -21.74 -9.99
N ASP A 17 -7.01 -20.54 -10.51
CA ASP A 17 -5.98 -19.69 -11.09
C ASP A 17 -5.16 -19.02 -9.98
N LYS A 18 -3.89 -19.39 -9.88
CA LYS A 18 -2.96 -18.87 -8.85
C LYS A 18 -2.73 -17.37 -8.97
N HIS A 19 -2.71 -16.83 -10.17
CA HIS A 19 -2.51 -15.40 -10.40
C HIS A 19 -3.74 -14.61 -9.96
N GLU A 20 -4.92 -15.06 -10.34
CA GLU A 20 -6.18 -14.45 -9.92
C GLU A 20 -6.37 -14.50 -8.40
N LEU A 21 -6.07 -15.65 -7.77
CA LEU A 21 -6.13 -15.81 -6.32
C LEU A 21 -5.19 -14.82 -5.61
N LYS A 22 -3.96 -14.65 -6.11
CA LYS A 22 -2.99 -13.68 -5.56
C LYS A 22 -3.54 -12.26 -5.63
N ILE A 23 -4.07 -11.85 -6.78
CA ILE A 23 -4.66 -10.51 -6.96
C ILE A 23 -5.83 -10.30 -6.00
N CYS A 24 -6.75 -11.26 -5.93
CA CYS A 24 -7.92 -11.20 -5.05
C CYS A 24 -7.52 -11.12 -3.57
N THR A 25 -6.50 -11.88 -3.17
CA THR A 25 -5.97 -11.87 -1.80
C THR A 25 -5.35 -10.51 -1.44
N ILE A 26 -4.53 -9.95 -2.33
CA ILE A 26 -3.94 -8.61 -2.14
C ILE A 26 -5.06 -7.55 -2.07
N ARG A 27 -6.05 -7.61 -2.96
CA ARG A 27 -7.19 -6.68 -2.97
C ARG A 27 -7.99 -6.78 -1.68
N ALA A 28 -8.26 -7.99 -1.18
CA ALA A 28 -8.97 -8.21 0.08
C ALA A 28 -8.20 -7.60 1.26
N GLN A 29 -6.88 -7.82 1.33
CA GLN A 29 -6.03 -7.22 2.36
C GLN A 29 -6.07 -5.70 2.32
N LYS A 30 -5.85 -5.10 1.13
CA LYS A 30 -5.87 -3.65 0.95
C LYS A 30 -7.22 -3.06 1.33
N ASN A 31 -8.32 -3.71 0.93
CA ASN A 31 -9.67 -3.29 1.31
C ASN A 31 -9.90 -3.31 2.83
N LYS A 32 -9.40 -4.33 3.53
CA LYS A 32 -9.48 -4.40 4.99
C LYS A 32 -8.75 -3.23 5.63
N VAL A 33 -7.50 -2.98 5.22
CA VAL A 33 -6.68 -1.88 5.74
C VAL A 33 -7.31 -0.51 5.44
N ILE A 34 -7.78 -0.28 4.21
CA ILE A 34 -8.45 0.97 3.82
C ILE A 34 -9.69 1.22 4.69
N LYS A 35 -10.52 0.20 4.93
CA LYS A 35 -11.70 0.34 5.79
C LYS A 35 -11.32 0.77 7.20
N ALA A 36 -10.30 0.17 7.80
CA ALA A 36 -9.83 0.53 9.13
C ALA A 36 -9.27 1.97 9.17
N MET A 37 -8.53 2.38 8.14
CA MET A 37 -8.04 3.75 8.00
C MET A 37 -9.18 4.76 7.84
N LEU A 38 -10.24 4.44 7.10
CA LEU A 38 -11.39 5.33 6.94
C LEU A 38 -12.14 5.54 8.25
N VAL A 39 -12.28 4.48 9.07
CA VAL A 39 -12.83 4.59 10.43
C VAL A 39 -11.95 5.50 11.30
N THR A 40 -10.64 5.25 11.32
CA THR A 40 -9.68 6.07 12.07
C THR A 40 -9.68 7.53 11.61
N ALA A 41 -9.73 7.80 10.31
CA ALA A 41 -9.80 9.15 9.76
C ALA A 41 -11.02 9.91 10.28
N LYS A 42 -12.17 9.23 10.37
CA LYS A 42 -13.40 9.80 10.93
C LYS A 42 -13.24 10.13 12.42
N GLU A 43 -12.63 9.24 13.20
CA GLU A 43 -12.35 9.46 14.63
C GLU A 43 -11.42 10.66 14.86
N LEU A 44 -10.44 10.86 13.97
CA LEU A 44 -9.50 11.98 14.02
C LEU A 44 -10.04 13.28 13.38
N ASN A 45 -11.30 13.31 12.93
CA ASN A 45 -11.90 14.41 12.17
C ASN A 45 -11.06 14.83 10.93
N PHE A 46 -10.39 13.87 10.30
CA PHE A 46 -9.61 14.10 9.10
C PHE A 46 -10.51 14.12 7.86
N ASP A 47 -10.50 15.23 7.11
CA ASP A 47 -11.29 15.36 5.89
C ASP A 47 -10.73 14.52 4.73
N ILE A 48 -11.51 13.54 4.27
CA ILE A 48 -11.20 12.65 3.16
C ILE A 48 -11.86 13.04 1.83
N SER A 49 -12.55 14.20 1.80
CA SER A 49 -13.23 14.71 0.61
C SER A 49 -12.25 15.15 -0.49
N SER A 50 -11.05 15.61 -0.10
CA SER A 50 -10.04 16.07 -1.04
C SER A 50 -9.33 14.92 -1.77
N ASN A 51 -8.84 15.19 -2.98
CA ASN A 51 -7.98 14.23 -3.70
C ASN A 51 -6.66 14.00 -2.97
N LEU A 52 -6.11 15.05 -2.34
CA LEU A 52 -4.87 14.94 -1.56
C LEU A 52 -4.99 13.92 -0.43
N SER A 53 -6.08 13.98 0.34
CA SER A 53 -6.34 13.04 1.43
C SER A 53 -6.48 11.61 0.92
N LYS A 54 -7.19 11.41 -0.19
CA LYS A 54 -7.32 10.09 -0.84
C LYS A 54 -5.98 9.56 -1.33
N SER A 55 -5.15 10.42 -1.93
CA SER A 55 -3.80 10.06 -2.37
C SER A 55 -2.92 9.64 -1.20
N VAL A 56 -3.01 10.31 -0.04
CA VAL A 56 -2.28 9.91 1.18
C VAL A 56 -2.72 8.54 1.66
N LEU A 57 -4.03 8.29 1.76
CA LEU A 57 -4.55 6.98 2.15
C LEU A 57 -4.10 5.89 1.17
N SER A 58 -4.17 6.17 -0.12
CA SER A 58 -3.71 5.28 -1.19
C SER A 58 -2.21 4.96 -1.07
N ALA A 59 -1.38 5.97 -0.81
CA ALA A 59 0.07 5.81 -0.71
C ALA A 59 0.51 5.06 0.56
N ILE A 60 -0.25 5.17 1.65
CA ILE A 60 -0.01 4.35 2.86
C ILE A 60 -0.28 2.88 2.55
N VAL A 61 -1.36 2.57 1.83
CA VAL A 61 -1.78 1.19 1.52
C VAL A 61 -1.03 0.59 0.32
N SER A 62 -0.36 1.40 -0.48
CA SER A 62 0.47 0.92 -1.58
C SER A 62 1.79 0.31 -1.11
N GLN A 63 2.19 0.54 0.14
CA GLN A 63 3.40 -0.09 0.70
C GLN A 63 3.22 -1.60 0.80
N ASP A 64 4.29 -2.34 0.47
CA ASP A 64 4.29 -3.79 0.55
C ASP A 64 4.05 -4.28 1.98
N GLU A 65 3.17 -5.28 2.08
CA GLU A 65 2.81 -5.98 3.32
C GLU A 65 2.38 -5.10 4.50
N VAL A 66 1.86 -3.89 4.23
CA VAL A 66 1.42 -3.00 5.31
C VAL A 66 0.28 -3.63 6.12
N SER A 67 0.52 -3.78 7.42
CA SER A 67 -0.51 -4.24 8.36
C SER A 67 -1.49 -3.13 8.69
N GLU A 68 -2.68 -3.51 9.17
CA GLU A 68 -3.70 -2.57 9.61
C GLU A 68 -3.19 -1.60 10.68
N GLN A 69 -2.47 -2.12 11.69
CA GLN A 69 -1.91 -1.31 12.78
C GLN A 69 -0.84 -0.33 12.28
N GLN A 70 0.03 -0.74 11.36
CA GLN A 70 1.03 0.14 10.77
C GLN A 70 0.36 1.27 9.97
N ALA A 71 -0.62 0.93 9.13
CA ALA A 71 -1.33 1.91 8.33
C ALA A 71 -2.06 2.95 9.19
N ILE A 72 -2.74 2.50 10.26
CA ILE A 72 -3.39 3.37 11.25
C ILE A 72 -2.38 4.27 11.95
N SER A 73 -1.24 3.72 12.37
CA SER A 73 -0.17 4.48 13.03
C SER A 73 0.39 5.58 12.12
N VAL A 74 0.67 5.26 10.85
CA VAL A 74 1.15 6.23 9.87
C VAL A 74 0.09 7.31 9.60
N LEU A 75 -1.18 6.93 9.42
CA LEU A 75 -2.27 7.89 9.24
C LEU A 75 -2.40 8.81 10.46
N THR A 76 -2.35 8.27 11.67
CA THR A 76 -2.48 9.05 12.91
C THR A 76 -1.34 10.06 13.03
N LYS A 77 -0.09 9.64 12.77
CA LYS A 77 1.06 10.55 12.73
C LYS A 77 0.89 11.65 11.69
N TYR A 78 0.39 11.31 10.50
CA TYR A 78 0.13 12.28 9.45
C TYR A 78 -0.92 13.32 9.86
N VAL A 79 -2.05 12.87 10.41
CA VAL A 79 -3.14 13.76 10.81
C VAL A 79 -2.76 14.64 11.99
N LEU A 80 -2.00 14.13 12.97
CA LEU A 80 -1.58 14.91 14.13
C LEU A 80 -0.34 15.77 13.88
N GLY A 81 0.41 15.50 12.81
CA GLY A 81 1.59 16.27 12.42
C GLY A 81 1.24 17.69 11.98
N ASP A 82 2.19 18.60 12.15
CA ASP A 82 2.10 19.95 11.58
C ASP A 82 2.28 19.93 10.05
N ASN A 83 2.22 21.11 9.42
CA ASN A 83 2.34 21.22 7.97
C ASN A 83 3.68 20.74 7.41
N THR A 84 4.78 20.90 8.16
CA THR A 84 6.12 20.47 7.74
C THR A 84 6.20 18.96 7.77
N VAL A 85 5.81 18.34 8.90
CA VAL A 85 5.76 16.89 9.07
C VAL A 85 4.86 16.25 8.01
N ARG A 86 3.65 16.80 7.80
CA ARG A 86 2.73 16.32 6.77
C ARG A 86 3.35 16.39 5.38
N LYS A 87 4.09 17.45 5.06
CA LYS A 87 4.72 17.60 3.75
C LYS A 87 5.80 16.55 3.54
N GLU A 88 6.72 16.39 4.49
CA GLU A 88 7.80 15.39 4.42
C GLU A 88 7.25 13.97 4.32
N MET A 89 6.22 13.66 5.11
CA MET A 89 5.54 12.37 5.03
C MET A 89 4.90 12.13 3.67
N ARG A 90 4.22 13.13 3.08
CA ARG A 90 3.65 13.00 1.72
C ARG A 90 4.72 12.73 0.69
N GLU A 91 5.82 13.48 0.73
CA GLU A 91 6.92 13.30 -0.22
C GLU A 91 7.50 11.88 -0.11
N SER A 92 7.76 11.40 1.11
CA SER A 92 8.24 10.04 1.34
C SER A 92 7.26 8.97 0.84
N LEU A 93 5.97 9.12 1.16
CA LEU A 93 4.92 8.18 0.75
C LEU A 93 4.75 8.15 -0.78
N PHE A 94 4.72 9.31 -1.43
CA PHE A 94 4.54 9.39 -2.87
C PHE A 94 5.78 8.88 -3.62
N LEU A 95 6.99 9.17 -3.14
CA LEU A 95 8.21 8.60 -3.69
C LEU A 95 8.22 7.08 -3.59
N ALA A 96 7.84 6.51 -2.44
CA ALA A 96 7.73 5.07 -2.28
C ALA A 96 6.70 4.47 -3.24
N MET A 97 5.52 5.08 -3.36
CA MET A 97 4.49 4.63 -4.29
C MET A 97 4.93 4.69 -5.76
N VAL A 98 5.63 5.75 -6.17
CA VAL A 98 6.14 5.89 -7.54
C VAL A 98 7.22 4.86 -7.84
N ARG A 99 8.03 4.46 -6.86
CA ARG A 99 9.08 3.44 -7.06
C ARG A 99 8.54 2.06 -7.46
N GLU A 100 7.29 1.77 -7.13
CA GLU A 100 6.59 0.55 -7.53
C GLU A 100 5.92 0.66 -8.91
N SER A 101 6.01 1.82 -9.57
CA SER A 101 5.40 2.04 -10.88
C SER A 101 6.28 1.48 -12.00
N GLU A 102 5.64 0.99 -13.06
CA GLU A 102 6.33 0.49 -14.24
C GLU A 102 7.18 1.59 -14.90
N GLU A 103 6.68 2.83 -14.94
CA GLU A 103 7.40 3.97 -15.49
C GLU A 103 8.71 4.24 -14.73
N PHE A 104 8.70 4.13 -13.41
CA PHE A 104 9.92 4.26 -12.61
C PHE A 104 10.91 3.15 -12.93
N HIS A 105 10.44 1.90 -13.05
CA HIS A 105 11.29 0.78 -13.45
C HIS A 105 11.88 0.95 -14.86
N ILE A 106 11.10 1.45 -15.82
CA ILE A 106 11.58 1.76 -17.17
C ILE A 106 12.68 2.83 -17.12
N VAL A 107 12.47 3.93 -16.39
CA VAL A 107 13.49 4.97 -16.22
C VAL A 107 14.77 4.40 -15.62
N MET A 108 14.64 3.58 -14.57
CA MET A 108 15.79 2.89 -13.96
C MET A 108 16.56 2.00 -14.95
N LEU A 109 15.84 1.22 -15.76
CA LEU A 109 16.45 0.33 -16.76
C LEU A 109 17.18 1.14 -17.84
N LEU A 110 16.52 2.18 -18.39
CA LEU A 110 17.10 3.02 -19.44
C LEU A 110 18.25 3.91 -18.94
N ASN A 111 18.26 4.27 -17.66
CA ASN A 111 19.38 5.00 -17.03
C ASN A 111 20.56 4.08 -16.64
N GLY A 112 20.44 2.76 -16.85
CA GLY A 112 21.49 1.79 -16.51
C GLY A 112 21.60 1.45 -15.02
N GLU A 113 20.71 1.96 -14.17
CA GLU A 113 20.70 1.70 -12.73
C GLU A 113 20.21 0.28 -12.38
N GLY A 114 19.42 -0.33 -13.27
CA GLY A 114 18.96 -1.72 -13.10
C GLY A 114 20.10 -2.74 -13.03
N VAL A 115 21.26 -2.44 -13.65
CA VAL A 115 22.44 -3.32 -13.66
C VAL A 115 23.14 -3.36 -12.30
N ASN A 116 23.04 -2.29 -11.50
CA ASN A 116 23.79 -2.12 -10.25
C ASN A 116 23.06 -2.63 -9.00
N ARG A 117 21.85 -3.21 -9.12
CA ARG A 117 21.06 -3.73 -7.98
C ARG A 117 20.91 -5.25 -7.93
N VAL A 118 21.55 -6.01 -8.84
CA VAL A 118 21.63 -7.47 -8.73
C VAL A 118 22.80 -7.84 -7.80
N ILE A 119 22.59 -7.70 -6.48
CA ILE A 119 23.33 -8.43 -5.43
C ILE A 119 22.33 -8.78 -4.32
#